data_AF-A0A7J2VC83-F1
#
_entry.id   AF-A0A7J2VC83-F1
#
_cell.length_a   1.000
_cell.length_b   1.000
_cell.length_c   1.000
_cell.angle_alpha   90.00
_cell.angle_beta   90.00
_cell.angle_gamma   90.00
#
_symmetry.space_group_name_H-M   'P 1'
#
loop_
_entity.id
_entity.type
_entity.pdbx_description
1 polymer ?
#
loop_
_entity_poly.entity_id
_entity_poly.type
_entity_poly.pdbx_seq_one_letter_code
_entity_poly.pdbx_strand_id
1 'polypeptide(L)'
;YLVIRGGVVAYDPWNKKTYPIDATDVLFTLWRAVRVNLPGGPQWMIDSFIDVNASQVLSESEFEQILSQGLVAVYHGASKEVKSMKELLGVFNYTGTTAGVVKLKLKFPYTPILHILTTGVASVISMEYALGDKYQAAIADSNNGKNPSAWAKYVIEGEEDETYKKLKDYPISTGPYYVADYKEDAYIILKINPYYWNATQWEQLYGYKPKP
;
A
#
# COMPACT_ATOMS: atom_id res chain seq x y z
N TYR A 1 -5.48 8.83 9.14
CA TYR A 1 -4.52 7.78 9.48
C TYR A 1 -5.02 6.48 8.89
N LEU A 2 -4.13 5.62 8.42
CA LEU A 2 -4.45 4.29 7.90
C LEU A 2 -3.61 3.28 8.66
N VAL A 3 -4.24 2.40 9.42
CA VAL A 3 -3.54 1.27 10.08
C VAL A 3 -3.43 0.13 9.08
N ILE A 4 -2.21 -0.32 8.81
CA ILE A 4 -1.96 -1.29 7.74
C ILE A 4 -2.04 -2.70 8.31
N ARG A 5 -2.72 -3.59 7.57
CA ARG A 5 -2.85 -5.01 7.92
C ARG A 5 -1.47 -5.68 7.90
N GLY A 6 -1.16 -6.41 8.96
CA GLY A 6 0.03 -7.26 9.04
C GLY A 6 -0.15 -8.61 8.35
N GLY A 7 0.99 -9.26 8.07
CA GLY A 7 1.04 -10.60 7.45
C GLY A 7 0.67 -10.63 5.97
N VAL A 8 0.57 -9.49 5.30
CA VAL A 8 0.37 -9.40 3.86
C VAL A 8 1.73 -9.50 3.17
N VAL A 9 1.79 -10.26 2.08
CA VAL A 9 2.96 -10.32 1.21
C VAL A 9 2.56 -10.07 -0.24
N ALA A 10 3.42 -9.39 -1.00
CA ALA A 10 3.33 -9.34 -2.45
C ALA A 10 4.12 -10.50 -3.05
N TYR A 11 3.47 -11.27 -3.93
CA TYR A 11 4.09 -12.39 -4.62
C TYR A 11 4.66 -11.94 -5.97
N ASP A 12 5.93 -12.25 -6.17
CA ASP A 12 6.68 -12.11 -7.42
C ASP A 12 6.75 -13.49 -8.12
N PRO A 13 5.89 -13.71 -9.13
CA PRO A 13 5.85 -14.98 -9.85
C PRO A 13 7.05 -15.19 -10.77
N TRP A 14 7.75 -14.11 -11.14
CA TRP A 14 8.88 -14.11 -12.07
C TRP A 14 10.12 -14.72 -11.42
N ASN A 15 10.32 -14.45 -10.12
CA ASN A 15 11.44 -14.98 -9.32
C ASN A 15 11.01 -15.95 -8.22
N LYS A 16 9.71 -16.25 -8.10
CA LYS A 16 9.12 -17.09 -7.04
C LYS A 16 9.49 -16.60 -5.62
N LYS A 17 9.46 -15.28 -5.41
CA LYS A 17 9.79 -14.63 -4.14
C LYS A 17 8.57 -13.91 -3.58
N THR A 18 8.51 -13.75 -2.27
CA THR A 18 7.53 -12.89 -1.59
C THR A 18 8.22 -11.72 -0.91
N TYR A 19 7.50 -10.60 -0.82
CA TYR A 19 7.93 -9.37 -0.17
C TYR A 19 6.88 -8.98 0.86
N PRO A 20 7.23 -8.83 2.15
CA PRO A 20 6.31 -8.29 3.14
C PRO A 20 5.77 -6.92 2.72
N ILE A 21 4.52 -6.64 3.06
CA ILE A 21 3.89 -5.34 2.85
C ILE A 21 3.65 -4.66 4.19
N ASP A 22 4.10 -3.41 4.29
CA ASP A 22 3.91 -2.55 5.46
C ASP A 22 3.48 -1.12 5.09
N ALA A 23 3.41 -0.24 6.10
CA ALA A 23 3.03 1.15 5.91
C ALA A 23 3.97 1.97 5.01
N THR A 24 5.24 1.58 4.90
CA THR A 24 6.20 2.20 4.00
C THR A 24 5.86 1.90 2.56
N ASP A 25 5.52 0.65 2.23
CA ASP A 25 5.07 0.25 0.89
C ASP A 25 3.82 1.05 0.45
N VAL A 26 2.88 1.24 1.37
CA VAL A 26 1.65 2.01 1.12
C VAL A 26 1.96 3.47 0.83
N LEU A 27 2.79 4.12 1.66
CA LEU A 27 3.15 5.52 1.44
C LEU A 27 4.02 5.70 0.20
N PHE A 28 4.98 4.80 -0.02
CA PHE A 28 5.83 4.78 -1.21
C PHE A 28 4.99 4.65 -2.48
N THR A 29 3.99 3.77 -2.50
CA THR A 29 3.07 3.61 -3.62
C THR A 29 2.41 4.95 -4.02
N LEU A 30 1.80 5.62 -3.04
CA LEU A 30 1.08 6.89 -3.29
C LEU A 30 2.05 7.98 -3.75
N TRP A 31 3.19 8.10 -3.07
CA TRP A 31 4.22 9.08 -3.39
C TRP A 31 4.80 8.83 -4.79
N ARG A 32 5.12 7.58 -5.13
CA ARG A 32 5.68 7.17 -6.41
C ARG A 32 4.71 7.43 -7.56
N ALA A 33 3.42 7.15 -7.38
CA ALA A 33 2.41 7.45 -8.41
C ALA A 33 2.40 8.94 -8.78
N VAL A 34 2.48 9.82 -7.77
CA VAL A 34 2.60 11.27 -7.98
C VAL A 34 3.95 11.63 -8.59
N ARG A 35 5.05 11.02 -8.13
CA ARG A 35 6.41 11.31 -8.61
C ARG A 35 6.59 10.92 -10.07
N VAL A 36 6.24 9.69 -10.45
CA VAL A 36 6.45 9.22 -11.83
C VAL A 36 5.57 10.01 -12.81
N ASN A 37 4.37 10.44 -12.37
CA ASN A 37 3.52 11.37 -13.13
C ASN A 37 3.35 11.00 -14.61
N LEU A 38 2.98 9.75 -14.88
CA LEU A 38 2.87 9.25 -16.26
C LEU A 38 1.88 10.11 -17.07
N PRO A 39 2.20 10.43 -18.34
CA PRO A 39 1.31 11.18 -19.21
C PRO A 39 -0.08 10.55 -19.30
N GLY A 40 -1.13 11.37 -19.15
CA GLY A 40 -2.53 10.90 -19.17
C GLY A 40 -2.94 10.03 -17.97
N GLY A 41 -2.05 9.87 -16.98
CA GLY A 41 -2.31 9.02 -15.83
C GLY A 41 -3.26 9.63 -14.78
N PRO A 42 -3.91 8.79 -13.96
CA PRO A 42 -4.84 9.20 -12.92
C PRO A 42 -4.20 9.76 -11.64
N GLN A 43 -2.88 9.96 -11.58
CA GLN A 43 -2.16 10.39 -10.36
C GLN A 43 -2.61 11.75 -9.80
N TRP A 44 -3.26 12.58 -10.62
CA TRP A 44 -3.86 13.84 -10.17
C TRP A 44 -4.89 13.61 -9.05
N MET A 45 -5.53 12.43 -8.99
CA MET A 45 -6.45 12.06 -7.91
C MET A 45 -5.75 11.95 -6.56
N ILE A 46 -4.44 11.66 -6.53
CA ILE A 46 -3.64 11.67 -5.31
C ILE A 46 -3.08 13.07 -5.10
N ASP A 47 -2.36 13.61 -6.09
CA ASP A 47 -1.63 14.88 -5.94
C ASP A 47 -2.55 16.05 -5.60
N SER A 48 -3.75 16.13 -6.19
CA SER A 48 -4.64 17.28 -5.93
C SER A 48 -5.10 17.38 -4.47
N PHE A 49 -5.11 16.27 -3.72
CA PHE A 49 -5.74 16.20 -2.40
C PHE A 49 -4.78 15.79 -1.27
N ILE A 50 -3.73 15.02 -1.58
CA ILE A 50 -2.77 14.48 -0.62
C ILE A 50 -1.42 15.15 -0.83
N ASP A 51 -0.88 15.76 0.22
CA ASP A 51 0.51 16.16 0.27
C ASP A 51 1.35 14.93 0.63
N VAL A 52 1.79 14.21 -0.40
CA VAL A 52 2.57 12.97 -0.23
C VAL A 52 3.95 13.22 0.38
N ASN A 53 4.51 14.43 0.25
CA ASN A 53 5.81 14.80 0.83
C ASN A 53 5.70 15.18 2.31
N ALA A 54 4.57 15.74 2.75
CA ALA A 54 4.27 16.03 4.15
C ALA A 54 3.55 14.88 4.88
N SER A 55 3.25 13.78 4.18
CA SER A 55 2.75 12.54 4.76
C SER A 55 3.90 11.74 5.38
N GLN A 56 3.60 10.81 6.28
CA GLN A 56 4.64 10.03 6.98
C GLN A 56 4.15 8.65 7.39
N VAL A 57 5.09 7.72 7.50
CA VAL A 57 4.92 6.46 8.22
C VAL A 57 5.09 6.71 9.72
N LEU A 58 4.29 6.03 10.52
CA LEU A 58 4.40 5.98 11.98
C LEU A 58 4.59 4.52 12.40
N SER A 59 5.44 4.31 13.40
CA SER A 59 5.40 3.09 14.18
C SER A 59 4.07 3.02 14.94
N GLU A 60 3.71 1.82 15.37
CA GLU A 60 2.52 1.60 16.18
C GLU A 60 2.65 2.29 17.55
N SER A 61 3.86 2.36 18.12
CA SER A 61 4.10 3.06 19.38
C SER A 61 3.92 4.58 19.27
N GLU A 62 4.38 5.19 18.18
CA GLU A 62 4.14 6.62 17.91
C GLU A 62 2.66 6.90 17.68
N PHE A 63 1.96 6.01 16.98
CA PHE A 63 0.53 6.17 16.77
C PHE A 63 -0.28 5.94 18.05
N GLU A 64 0.15 5.05 18.94
CA GLU A 64 -0.49 4.85 20.26
C GLU A 64 -0.43 6.13 21.10
N GLN A 65 0.68 6.88 21.05
CA GLN A 65 0.78 8.18 21.70
C GLN A 65 -0.23 9.19 21.14
N ILE A 66 -0.46 9.19 19.82
CA ILE A 66 -1.47 10.04 19.19
C ILE A 66 -2.88 9.60 19.62
N LEU A 67 -3.16 8.30 19.58
CA LEU A 67 -4.44 7.74 20.01
C LEU A 67 -4.76 8.10 21.45
N SER A 68 -3.78 8.09 22.36
CA SER A 68 -3.99 8.42 23.76
C SER A 68 -4.60 9.81 24.02
N GLN A 69 -4.47 10.72 23.05
CA GLN A 69 -5.07 12.07 23.08
C GLN A 69 -6.55 12.09 22.66
N GLY A 70 -7.07 10.98 22.13
CA GLY A 70 -8.43 10.82 21.61
C GLY A 70 -8.51 11.09 20.11
N LEU A 71 -9.01 10.11 19.36
CA LEU A 71 -9.40 10.27 17.95
C LEU A 71 -10.86 9.83 17.75
N VAL A 72 -11.55 10.42 16.79
CA VAL A 72 -12.91 9.99 16.43
C VAL A 72 -12.85 9.02 15.26
N ALA A 73 -13.37 7.81 15.46
CA ALA A 73 -13.57 6.81 14.43
C ALA A 73 -15.05 6.72 14.06
N VAL A 74 -15.35 6.72 12.77
CA VAL A 74 -16.72 6.62 12.23
C VAL A 74 -16.84 5.36 11.38
N TYR A 75 -17.82 4.50 11.69
CA TYR A 75 -18.07 3.26 10.96
C TYR A 75 -19.54 2.84 11.08
N HIS A 76 -20.17 2.44 9.97
CA HIS A 76 -21.62 2.11 9.88
C HIS A 76 -22.55 3.13 10.56
N GLY A 77 -22.28 4.43 10.38
CA GLY A 77 -23.09 5.50 10.96
C GLY A 77 -22.88 5.72 12.46
N ALA A 78 -22.08 4.91 13.14
CA ALA A 78 -21.67 5.12 14.53
C ALA A 78 -20.38 5.95 14.59
N SER A 79 -20.29 6.81 15.60
CA SER A 79 -19.10 7.61 15.93
C SER A 79 -18.61 7.26 17.32
N LYS A 80 -17.32 6.94 17.47
CA LYS A 80 -16.71 6.58 18.75
C LYS A 80 -15.38 7.30 18.93
N GLU A 81 -15.19 7.91 20.10
CA GLU A 81 -13.86 8.36 20.52
C GLU A 81 -13.03 7.13 20.95
N VAL A 82 -11.84 6.99 20.37
CA VAL A 82 -10.91 5.89 20.61
C VAL A 82 -9.60 6.43 21.16
N LYS A 83 -9.05 5.74 22.16
CA LYS A 83 -7.82 6.15 22.89
C LYS A 83 -6.68 5.15 22.83
N SER A 84 -6.88 4.03 22.15
CA SER A 84 -5.86 2.98 21.98
C SER A 84 -6.04 2.24 20.66
N MET A 85 -4.98 1.55 20.21
CA MET A 85 -5.04 0.73 19.00
C MET A 85 -6.12 -0.34 19.13
N LYS A 86 -6.24 -0.97 20.31
CA LYS A 86 -7.26 -1.99 20.59
C LYS A 86 -8.68 -1.45 20.41
N GLU A 87 -8.96 -0.25 20.91
CA GLU A 87 -10.27 0.38 20.74
C GLU A 87 -10.56 0.73 19.29
N LEU A 88 -9.57 1.28 18.57
CA LEU A 88 -9.69 1.62 17.15
C LEU A 88 -9.97 0.38 16.31
N LEU A 89 -9.17 -0.68 16.44
CA LEU A 89 -9.35 -1.93 15.70
C LEU A 89 -10.68 -2.60 16.06
N GLY A 90 -11.11 -2.50 17.31
CA GLY A 90 -12.41 -2.97 17.78
C GLY A 90 -13.59 -2.31 17.09
N VAL A 91 -13.50 -1.02 16.69
CA VAL A 91 -14.54 -0.35 15.89
C VAL A 91 -14.76 -1.08 14.56
N PHE A 92 -13.71 -1.63 13.96
CA PHE A 92 -13.76 -2.32 12.66
C PHE A 92 -13.87 -3.84 12.79
N ASN A 93 -14.11 -4.38 13.99
CA ASN A 93 -14.10 -5.82 14.28
C ASN A 93 -12.81 -6.53 13.82
N TYR A 94 -11.68 -5.84 13.91
CA TYR A 94 -10.39 -6.35 13.45
C TYR A 94 -9.58 -6.96 14.60
N THR A 95 -9.09 -8.19 14.42
CA THR A 95 -8.32 -8.95 15.42
C THR A 95 -6.97 -9.44 14.89
N GLY A 96 -6.60 -9.07 13.66
CA GLY A 96 -5.32 -9.47 13.06
C GLY A 96 -4.15 -8.62 13.54
N THR A 97 -2.95 -8.96 13.05
CA THR A 97 -1.74 -8.17 13.26
C THR A 97 -1.73 -6.93 12.40
N THR A 98 -0.93 -5.93 12.76
CA THR A 98 -0.75 -4.70 12.01
C THR A 98 0.71 -4.55 11.55
N ALA A 99 0.95 -3.72 10.55
CA ALA A 99 2.26 -3.48 9.94
C ALA A 99 2.51 -1.97 9.80
N GLY A 100 2.37 -1.25 10.90
CA GLY A 100 2.57 0.20 10.95
C GLY A 100 1.38 1.02 10.49
N VAL A 101 1.55 2.34 10.48
CA VAL A 101 0.48 3.31 10.25
C VAL A 101 0.92 4.38 9.27
N VAL A 102 0.08 4.70 8.28
CA VAL A 102 0.29 5.84 7.38
C VAL A 102 -0.49 7.05 7.89
N LYS A 103 0.22 8.15 8.14
CA LYS A 103 -0.37 9.47 8.34
C LYS A 103 -0.34 10.23 7.02
N LEU A 104 -1.48 10.25 6.34
CA LEU A 104 -1.68 11.10 5.16
C LEU A 104 -1.95 12.54 5.59
N LYS A 105 -1.17 13.48 5.05
CA LYS A 105 -1.43 14.91 5.15
C LYS A 105 -2.28 15.32 3.95
N LEU A 106 -3.52 15.74 4.21
CA LEU A 106 -4.35 16.32 3.15
C LEU A 106 -3.97 17.78 2.94
N LYS A 107 -4.03 18.24 1.69
CA LYS A 107 -3.84 19.66 1.33
C LYS A 107 -4.97 20.53 1.89
N PHE A 108 -6.17 19.96 2.00
CA PHE A 108 -7.36 20.56 2.60
C PHE A 108 -8.34 19.45 3.05
N PRO A 109 -9.33 19.73 3.91
CA PRO A 109 -10.35 18.76 4.27
C PRO A 109 -11.13 18.26 3.04
N TYR A 110 -11.16 16.96 2.83
CA TYR A 110 -11.82 16.36 1.66
C TYR A 110 -12.57 15.09 2.05
N THR A 111 -13.90 15.18 2.16
CA THR A 111 -14.76 14.09 2.64
C THR A 111 -14.59 12.78 1.85
N PRO A 112 -14.52 12.79 0.50
CA PRO A 112 -14.44 11.53 -0.24
C PRO A 112 -13.00 11.03 -0.43
N ILE A 113 -12.05 11.42 0.43
CA ILE A 113 -10.65 10.96 0.35
C ILE A 113 -10.50 9.44 0.33
N LEU A 114 -11.37 8.70 1.04
CA LEU A 114 -11.35 7.25 1.03
C LEU A 114 -11.67 6.68 -0.36
N HIS A 115 -12.53 7.34 -1.15
CA HIS A 115 -12.85 6.89 -2.51
C HIS A 115 -11.63 6.94 -3.42
N ILE A 116 -10.78 7.98 -3.29
CA ILE A 116 -9.51 8.07 -4.04
C ILE A 116 -8.65 6.84 -3.75
N LEU A 117 -8.53 6.46 -2.48
CA LEU A 117 -7.71 5.32 -2.05
C LEU A 117 -8.26 3.95 -2.50
N THR A 118 -9.50 3.89 -2.98
CA THR A 118 -10.09 2.66 -3.57
C THR A 118 -9.85 2.52 -5.08
N THR A 119 -9.26 3.53 -5.73
CA THR A 119 -9.01 3.50 -7.17
C THR A 119 -7.73 2.74 -7.51
N GLY A 120 -7.60 2.31 -8.77
CA GLY A 120 -6.44 1.55 -9.24
C GLY A 120 -5.09 2.25 -9.03
N VAL A 121 -5.04 3.59 -9.09
CA VAL A 121 -3.79 4.36 -8.88
C VAL A 121 -3.24 4.26 -7.46
N ALA A 122 -4.08 3.87 -6.50
CA ALA A 122 -3.68 3.64 -5.10
C ALA A 122 -3.37 2.15 -4.80
N SER A 123 -3.28 1.29 -5.83
CA SER A 123 -2.96 -0.13 -5.65
C SER A 123 -1.54 -0.30 -5.11
N VAL A 124 -1.42 -0.98 -3.96
CA VAL A 124 -0.17 -1.09 -3.20
C VAL A 124 0.83 -2.00 -3.89
N ILE A 125 2.06 -1.50 -4.05
CA ILE A 125 3.23 -2.24 -4.55
C ILE A 125 4.27 -2.40 -3.44
N SER A 126 5.13 -3.42 -3.55
CA SER A 126 6.30 -3.53 -2.67
C SER A 126 7.39 -2.55 -3.10
N MET A 127 7.84 -1.70 -2.17
CA MET A 127 8.96 -0.79 -2.33
C MET A 127 10.28 -1.56 -2.51
N GLU A 128 10.49 -2.65 -1.78
CA GLU A 128 11.65 -3.53 -1.95
C GLU A 128 11.70 -4.10 -3.37
N TYR A 129 10.58 -4.62 -3.86
CA TYR A 129 10.52 -5.12 -5.24
C TYR A 129 10.80 -4.01 -6.26
N ALA A 130 10.16 -2.85 -6.10
CA ALA A 130 10.27 -1.74 -7.04
C ALA A 130 11.70 -1.18 -7.14
N LEU A 131 12.39 -1.05 -5.99
CA LEU A 131 13.71 -0.42 -5.91
C LEU A 131 14.89 -1.41 -5.98
N GLY A 132 14.67 -2.69 -5.70
CA GLY A 132 15.73 -3.70 -5.69
C GLY A 132 16.89 -3.30 -4.78
N ASP A 133 18.11 -3.28 -5.32
CA ASP A 133 19.34 -2.96 -4.57
C ASP A 133 19.35 -1.54 -3.96
N LYS A 134 18.51 -0.64 -4.47
CA LYS A 134 18.37 0.74 -3.95
C LYS A 134 17.50 0.82 -2.70
N TYR A 135 16.78 -0.26 -2.35
CA TYR A 135 15.78 -0.27 -1.27
C TYR A 135 16.35 0.14 0.09
N GLN A 136 17.45 -0.50 0.52
CA GLN A 136 18.02 -0.25 1.85
C GLN A 136 18.49 1.20 2.01
N ALA A 137 19.10 1.76 0.97
CA ALA A 137 19.51 3.16 0.96
C ALA A 137 18.29 4.09 1.00
N ALA A 138 17.24 3.79 0.22
CA ALA A 138 16.02 4.60 0.20
C ALA A 138 15.26 4.60 1.53
N ILE A 139 15.22 3.47 2.23
CA ILE A 139 14.63 3.36 3.57
C ILE A 139 15.43 4.19 4.58
N ALA A 140 16.76 4.09 4.58
CA ALA A 140 17.62 4.88 5.45
C ALA A 140 17.46 6.39 5.20
N ASP A 141 17.52 6.82 3.94
CA ASP A 141 17.43 8.23 3.54
C ASP A 141 16.07 8.86 3.87
N SER A 142 15.00 8.07 3.76
CA SER A 142 13.64 8.50 4.14
C SER A 142 13.36 8.40 5.63
N ASN A 143 14.32 7.93 6.42
CA ASN A 143 14.13 7.61 7.83
C ASN A 143 12.89 6.72 8.04
N ASN A 144 12.85 5.56 7.39
CA ASN A 144 11.72 4.62 7.43
C ASN A 144 10.37 5.28 7.07
N GLY A 145 10.35 6.07 5.99
CA GLY A 145 9.13 6.72 5.50
C GLY A 145 8.67 7.95 6.31
N LYS A 146 9.50 8.48 7.21
CA LYS A 146 9.27 9.78 7.88
C LYS A 146 9.49 10.97 6.96
N ASN A 147 10.33 10.81 5.95
CA ASN A 147 10.64 11.83 4.95
C ASN A 147 10.50 11.24 3.52
N PRO A 148 9.26 11.14 2.98
CA PRO A 148 9.03 10.60 1.64
C PRO A 148 9.76 11.33 0.53
N SER A 149 10.02 12.64 0.69
CA SER A 149 10.71 13.44 -0.33
C SER A 149 12.13 12.93 -0.66
N ALA A 150 12.75 12.20 0.28
CA ALA A 150 14.05 11.59 0.08
C ALA A 150 14.05 10.51 -1.03
N TRP A 151 12.90 9.92 -1.33
CA TRP A 151 12.76 8.93 -2.40
C TRP A 151 13.00 9.49 -3.81
N ALA A 152 12.97 10.82 -3.98
CA ALA A 152 13.26 11.49 -5.26
C ALA A 152 14.67 11.22 -5.80
N LYS A 153 15.60 10.75 -4.95
CA LYS A 153 16.92 10.27 -5.38
C LYS A 153 16.88 8.95 -6.16
N TYR A 154 15.82 8.17 -6.00
CA TYR A 154 15.71 6.80 -6.51
C TYR A 154 14.59 6.61 -7.53
N VAL A 155 13.66 7.57 -7.61
CA VAL A 155 12.52 7.56 -8.53
C VAL A 155 12.47 8.88 -9.30
N ILE A 156 12.46 8.77 -10.63
CA ILE A 156 12.39 9.91 -11.55
C ILE A 156 10.99 10.07 -12.13
N GLU A 157 10.79 11.18 -12.83
CA GLU A 157 9.55 11.46 -13.54
C GLU A 157 9.55 10.75 -14.90
N GLY A 158 8.36 10.39 -15.37
CA GLY A 158 8.12 9.86 -16.70
C GLY A 158 8.34 8.35 -16.87
N GLU A 159 8.16 7.89 -18.10
CA GLU A 159 8.22 6.48 -18.50
C GLU A 159 9.63 5.88 -18.44
N GLU A 160 10.65 6.72 -18.30
CA GLU A 160 12.03 6.28 -18.18
C GLU A 160 12.39 5.75 -16.79
N ASP A 161 11.53 6.00 -15.79
CA ASP A 161 11.72 5.52 -14.42
C ASP A 161 11.82 3.98 -14.36
N GLU A 162 12.89 3.48 -13.74
CA GLU A 162 13.17 2.05 -13.65
C GLU A 162 12.07 1.29 -12.89
N THR A 163 11.49 1.92 -11.86
CA THR A 163 10.42 1.28 -11.10
C THR A 163 9.15 1.14 -11.95
N TYR A 164 8.86 2.12 -12.81
CA TYR A 164 7.76 2.02 -13.79
C TYR A 164 8.00 0.90 -14.79
N LYS A 165 9.15 0.90 -15.47
CA LYS A 165 9.48 -0.15 -16.46
C LYS A 165 9.36 -1.54 -15.85
N LYS A 166 9.93 -1.72 -14.66
CA LYS A 166 9.86 -3.00 -13.94
C LYS A 166 8.42 -3.41 -13.63
N LEU A 167 7.61 -2.53 -13.05
CA LEU A 167 6.24 -2.87 -12.64
C LEU A 167 5.27 -3.03 -13.82
N LYS A 168 5.54 -2.34 -14.94
CA LYS A 168 4.77 -2.47 -16.18
C LYS A 168 4.88 -3.87 -16.76
N ASP A 169 6.11 -4.39 -16.82
CA ASP A 169 6.39 -5.65 -17.51
C ASP A 169 6.42 -6.86 -16.55
N TYR A 170 6.71 -6.63 -15.27
CA TYR A 170 6.80 -7.66 -14.25
C TYR A 170 5.91 -7.32 -13.04
N PRO A 171 4.58 -7.32 -13.20
CA PRO A 171 3.67 -7.01 -12.10
C PRO A 171 3.75 -8.07 -11.00
N ILE A 172 3.62 -7.62 -9.75
CA ILE A 172 3.54 -8.45 -8.53
C ILE A 172 2.19 -8.22 -7.86
N SER A 173 1.73 -9.16 -7.02
CA SER A 173 0.37 -9.10 -6.49
C SER A 173 0.27 -9.51 -5.03
N THR A 174 -0.49 -8.74 -4.26
CA THR A 174 -1.03 -9.12 -2.94
C THR A 174 -2.46 -9.65 -3.04
N GLY A 175 -3.05 -9.57 -4.23
CA GLY A 175 -4.44 -9.93 -4.53
C GLY A 175 -4.65 -11.43 -4.71
N PRO A 176 -5.89 -11.85 -4.99
CA PRO A 176 -6.27 -13.26 -5.10
C PRO A 176 -5.69 -13.99 -6.31
N TYR A 177 -5.22 -13.24 -7.31
CA TYR A 177 -4.54 -13.77 -8.50
C TYR A 177 -3.26 -13.01 -8.78
N TYR A 178 -2.35 -13.62 -9.52
CA TYR A 178 -1.16 -13.00 -10.09
C TYR A 178 -1.07 -13.24 -11.60
N VAL A 179 -0.37 -12.37 -12.31
CA VAL A 179 -0.04 -12.55 -13.73
C VAL A 179 1.04 -13.63 -13.83
N ALA A 180 0.69 -14.78 -14.37
CA ALA A 180 1.59 -15.92 -14.51
C ALA A 180 2.37 -15.92 -15.83
N ASP A 181 1.75 -15.37 -16.87
CA ASP A 181 2.32 -15.19 -18.20
C ASP A 181 1.48 -14.18 -18.98
N TYR A 182 2.07 -13.51 -19.95
CA TYR A 182 1.32 -12.68 -20.89
C TYR A 182 2.07 -12.57 -22.22
N LYS A 183 1.30 -12.35 -23.27
CA LYS A 183 1.81 -11.96 -24.58
C LYS A 183 1.00 -10.77 -25.05
N GLU A 184 1.69 -9.65 -25.26
CA GLU A 184 1.10 -8.43 -25.79
C GLU A 184 0.33 -8.72 -27.08
N ASP A 185 -0.82 -8.07 -27.24
CA ASP A 185 -1.79 -8.28 -28.33
C ASP A 185 -2.32 -9.72 -28.49
N ALA A 186 -2.19 -10.57 -27.45
CA ALA A 186 -2.67 -11.95 -27.50
C ALA A 186 -3.38 -12.40 -26.22
N TYR A 187 -2.67 -12.48 -25.08
CA TYR A 187 -3.25 -13.04 -23.87
C TYR A 187 -2.62 -12.53 -22.57
N ILE A 188 -3.36 -12.68 -21.47
CA ILE A 188 -2.88 -12.57 -20.10
C ILE A 188 -3.37 -13.82 -19.36
N ILE A 189 -2.46 -14.58 -18.75
CA ILE A 189 -2.78 -15.74 -17.93
C ILE A 189 -2.71 -15.33 -16.46
N LEU A 190 -3.82 -15.49 -15.76
CA LEU A 190 -3.89 -15.30 -14.31
C LEU A 190 -3.93 -16.65 -13.61
N LYS A 191 -3.17 -16.78 -12.51
CA LYS A 191 -3.23 -17.94 -11.62
C LYS A 191 -3.59 -17.50 -10.21
N ILE A 192 -4.22 -18.40 -9.47
CA ILE A 192 -4.58 -18.19 -8.07
C ILE A 192 -3.31 -17.92 -7.27
N ASN A 193 -3.31 -16.85 -6.48
CA ASN A 193 -2.20 -16.49 -5.62
C ASN A 193 -2.23 -17.35 -4.34
N PRO A 194 -1.25 -18.25 -4.14
CA PRO A 194 -1.22 -19.10 -2.97
C PRO A 194 -0.93 -18.32 -1.66
N TYR A 195 -0.46 -17.07 -1.78
CA TYR A 195 -0.13 -16.19 -0.66
C TYR A 195 -1.22 -15.15 -0.37
N TYR A 196 -2.41 -15.27 -0.96
CA TYR A 196 -3.48 -14.30 -0.77
C TYR A 196 -3.88 -14.22 0.71
N TRP A 197 -3.78 -13.01 1.28
CA TRP A 197 -3.98 -12.77 2.72
C TRP A 197 -5.40 -13.10 3.21
N ASN A 198 -6.39 -13.14 2.32
CA ASN A 198 -7.78 -13.51 2.64
C ASN A 198 -8.15 -14.88 2.08
N ALA A 199 -7.21 -15.85 2.12
CA ALA A 199 -7.41 -17.19 1.58
C ALA A 199 -8.61 -17.95 2.19
N THR A 200 -9.08 -17.58 3.38
CA THR A 200 -10.30 -18.16 3.99
C THR A 200 -11.55 -17.91 3.13
N GLN A 201 -11.61 -16.82 2.36
CA GLN A 201 -12.72 -16.62 1.41
C GLN A 201 -12.77 -17.72 0.34
N TRP A 202 -11.62 -18.23 -0.11
CA TRP A 202 -11.57 -19.32 -1.08
C TRP A 202 -12.16 -20.61 -0.51
N GLU A 203 -11.85 -20.89 0.75
CA GLU A 203 -12.38 -22.07 1.44
C GLU A 203 -13.90 -21.95 1.63
N GLN A 204 -14.40 -20.78 2.02
CA GLN A 204 -15.83 -20.53 2.21
C GLN A 204 -16.63 -20.58 0.90
N LEU A 205 -16.07 -20.07 -0.19
CA LEU A 205 -16.77 -19.97 -1.47
C LEU A 205 -16.63 -21.23 -2.34
N TYR A 206 -15.50 -21.93 -2.24
CA TYR A 206 -15.12 -23.00 -3.18
C TYR A 206 -14.62 -24.28 -2.51
N GLY A 207 -14.58 -24.37 -1.18
CA GLY A 207 -14.22 -25.58 -0.45
C GLY A 207 -12.74 -25.96 -0.51
N TYR A 208 -11.86 -25.06 -0.95
CA TYR A 208 -10.41 -25.28 -0.92
C TYR A 208 -9.65 -24.02 -0.55
N LYS A 209 -8.48 -24.20 0.06
CA LYS A 209 -7.55 -23.12 0.41
C LYS A 209 -6.30 -23.23 -0.47
N PRO A 210 -5.95 -22.20 -1.25
CA PRO A 210 -4.68 -22.15 -1.99
C PRO A 210 -3.50 -22.36 -1.04
N LYS A 211 -2.51 -23.15 -1.47
CA LYS A 211 -1.30 -23.43 -0.69
C LYS A 211 -0.06 -23.03 -1.51
N PRO A 212 0.99 -22.48 -0.85
CA PRO A 212 2.30 -22.21 -1.46
C PRO A 212 2.91 -23.42 -2.15
#